data_AF-A0A930MPT0-F1
#
_entry.id   AF-A0A930MPT0-F1
#
_cell.length_a   1.000
_cell.length_b   1.000
_cell.length_c   1.000
_cell.angle_alpha   90.00
_cell.angle_beta   90.00
_cell.angle_gamma   90.00
#
_symmetry.space_group_name_H-M   'P 1'
#
loop_
_entity.id
_entity.type
_entity.pdbx_description
1 polymer ?
#
loop_
_entity_poly.entity_id
_entity_poly.type
_entity_poly.pdbx_seq_one_letter_code
_entity_poly.pdbx_strand_id
1 'polypeptide(L)'
;MLIFSTRLPVKETFTKQKFFELVVRWNQGSPHDRIDGVAWDGGAHHRWGDEVRMLEITEHDEIAAARFVRNEAHGVNWNTEFILRTDRKEIGIYLSREATENTIYFHKNFKPPYFLKILMREGVLGQDLGLSISDHPHAFGMVEQERLLLVQLCLNETTAFRLPVVYLTRDWFTEHCVVDEVGLARRLCGVAHVLVESDKDVSRILKDMCSGQNVYDGGMAIYFPSLSAAAKRFAPYDGMDAEKTMEQMVRMIFRYMNQQKRERLDTWDGIQMLQMRRHADQLLMDKRRIEENRKQTSKEKDEYWDEFVKAQTQVETLTEQNERLQNEIAILRARVDSMGERPLLYYGNEEDYYQGEILEFVRSALAEKLDRLPKEKDNPLRSADVLQDILSANECEEMQAQRQAELKRALKGYRTLTPDIRRTLIDIGFKITSDGKHHKLTYYDNDRYTVTMAKSGSDWRGGDNLFSEIKKRVY
;
A
#
# COMPACT_ATOMS: atom_id res chain seq x y z
N MET A 1 28.35 14.99 31.25
CA MET A 1 29.32 13.98 31.77
C MET A 1 28.56 12.84 32.43
N LEU A 2 28.87 11.59 32.06
CA LEU A 2 28.32 10.40 32.73
C LEU A 2 28.97 10.23 34.11
N ILE A 3 28.17 10.09 35.17
CA ILE A 3 28.64 10.00 36.55
C ILE A 3 28.25 8.69 37.25
N PHE A 4 27.21 8.01 36.75
CA PHE A 4 26.83 6.67 37.18
C PHE A 4 26.36 5.87 35.96
N SER A 5 26.77 4.61 35.93
CA SER A 5 26.48 3.67 34.85
C SER A 5 26.45 2.27 35.43
N THR A 6 25.39 1.52 35.15
CA THR A 6 25.36 0.08 35.39
C THR A 6 24.50 -0.64 34.35
N ARG A 7 24.80 -1.92 34.15
CA ARG A 7 24.05 -2.84 33.29
C ARG A 7 23.78 -4.11 34.07
N LEU A 8 22.52 -4.41 34.29
CA LEU A 8 22.10 -5.48 35.16
C LEU A 8 21.33 -6.56 34.38
N PRO A 9 21.62 -7.85 34.59
CA PRO A 9 20.73 -8.91 34.11
C PRO A 9 19.34 -8.77 34.72
N VAL A 10 18.30 -9.12 33.95
CA VAL A 10 16.91 -9.13 34.41
C VAL A 10 16.26 -10.49 34.16
N LYS A 11 15.20 -10.79 34.92
CA LYS A 11 14.39 -12.00 34.73
C LYS A 11 13.46 -11.82 33.54
N GLU A 12 13.04 -12.93 32.93
CA GLU A 12 12.06 -12.93 31.83
C GLU A 12 10.71 -12.32 32.21
N THR A 13 10.36 -12.37 33.50
CA THR A 13 9.16 -11.74 34.05
C THR A 13 9.19 -10.21 33.98
N PHE A 14 10.33 -9.59 33.64
CA PHE A 14 10.46 -8.15 33.53
C PHE A 14 10.20 -7.67 32.10
N THR A 15 8.91 -7.56 31.76
CA THR A 15 8.43 -7.13 30.45
C THR A 15 8.52 -5.61 30.27
N LYS A 16 8.42 -5.12 29.02
CA LYS A 16 8.33 -3.68 28.72
C LYS A 16 7.18 -2.98 29.47
N GLN A 17 6.03 -3.65 29.57
CA GLN A 17 4.88 -3.12 30.31
C GLN A 17 5.20 -2.94 31.80
N LYS A 18 5.73 -3.98 32.43
CA LYS A 18 6.14 -3.91 33.84
C LYS A 18 7.23 -2.85 34.05
N PHE A 19 8.13 -2.68 33.10
CA PHE A 19 9.13 -1.61 33.14
C PHE A 19 8.48 -0.21 33.17
N PHE A 20 7.55 0.09 32.28
CA PHE A 20 6.87 1.39 32.26
C PHE A 20 6.05 1.63 33.54
N GLU A 21 5.36 0.61 34.05
CA GLU A 21 4.66 0.67 35.35
C GLU A 21 5.62 1.04 36.50
N LEU A 22 6.80 0.40 36.55
CA LEU A 22 7.79 0.70 37.58
C LEU A 22 8.40 2.10 37.42
N VAL A 23 8.61 2.58 36.19
CA VAL A 23 9.10 3.94 35.92
C VAL A 23 8.10 4.99 36.40
N VAL A 24 6.81 4.80 36.10
CA VAL A 24 5.74 5.67 36.60
C VAL A 24 5.70 5.63 38.13
N ARG A 25 5.72 4.44 38.73
CA ARG A 25 5.74 4.28 40.19
C ARG A 25 6.95 4.96 40.84
N TRP A 26 8.10 4.88 40.20
CA TRP A 26 9.33 5.53 40.66
C TRP A 26 9.19 7.05 40.67
N ASN A 27 8.65 7.65 39.61
CA ASN A 27 8.42 9.09 39.59
C ASN A 27 7.35 9.52 40.60
N GLN A 28 6.23 8.79 40.67
CA GLN A 28 5.12 9.10 41.59
C GLN A 28 5.48 8.90 43.07
N GLY A 29 6.39 7.97 43.37
CA GLY A 29 6.93 7.76 44.71
C GLY A 29 8.10 8.70 45.06
N SER A 30 8.53 9.58 44.16
CA SER A 30 9.66 10.47 44.44
C SER A 30 9.26 11.61 45.37
N PRO A 31 9.94 11.80 46.51
CA PRO A 31 9.62 12.89 47.44
C PRO A 31 10.00 14.28 46.90
N HIS A 32 10.95 14.34 45.96
CA HIS A 32 11.52 15.59 45.47
C HIS A 32 11.32 15.80 43.98
N ASP A 33 11.16 14.75 43.19
CA ASP A 33 11.17 14.80 41.72
C ASP A 33 9.84 14.33 41.10
N ARG A 34 8.77 14.21 41.90
CA ARG A 34 7.44 13.85 41.40
C ARG A 34 6.94 14.90 40.40
N ILE A 35 6.38 14.41 39.31
CA ILE A 35 5.62 15.19 38.32
C ILE A 35 4.14 14.88 38.53
N ASP A 36 3.29 15.90 38.57
CA ASP A 36 1.86 15.70 38.78
C ASP A 36 1.19 15.13 37.52
N GLY A 37 0.27 14.18 37.72
CA GLY A 37 -0.52 13.59 36.62
C GLY A 37 0.20 12.55 35.75
N VAL A 38 1.36 12.03 36.17
CA VAL A 38 2.00 10.92 35.45
C VAL A 38 1.19 9.64 35.63
N ALA A 39 0.54 9.22 34.56
CA ALA A 39 -0.13 7.93 34.45
C ALA A 39 0.14 7.36 33.06
N TRP A 40 0.50 6.08 33.00
CA TRP A 40 0.70 5.36 31.75
C TRP A 40 -0.53 4.49 31.49
N ASP A 41 -1.19 4.75 30.37
CA ASP A 41 -2.42 4.10 29.90
C ASP A 41 -2.18 3.11 28.75
N GLY A 42 -0.90 2.78 28.50
CA GLY A 42 -0.48 2.01 27.33
C GLY A 42 -0.06 2.91 26.17
N GLY A 43 0.64 2.34 25.19
CA GLY A 43 1.23 3.09 24.08
C GLY A 43 2.74 3.27 24.20
N ALA A 44 3.35 3.65 23.08
CA ALA A 44 4.78 3.53 22.87
C ALA A 44 5.59 4.77 23.24
N HIS A 45 4.97 5.95 23.32
CA HIS A 45 5.66 7.20 23.61
C HIS A 45 4.77 8.14 24.42
N HIS A 46 5.28 8.58 25.56
CA HIS A 46 4.62 9.57 26.42
C HIS A 46 5.66 10.53 26.99
N ARG A 47 5.23 11.76 27.22
CA ARG A 47 6.01 12.82 27.83
C ARG A 47 5.17 13.52 28.88
N TRP A 48 5.72 13.65 30.08
CA TRP A 48 5.12 14.38 31.19
C TRP A 48 6.09 15.41 31.76
N GLY A 49 5.53 16.45 32.37
CA GLY A 49 6.28 17.49 33.07
C GLY A 49 6.50 18.75 32.25
N ASP A 50 7.43 19.58 32.72
CA ASP A 50 7.71 20.93 32.23
C ASP A 50 9.21 21.12 31.89
N GLU A 51 9.66 22.36 31.75
CA GLU A 51 11.06 22.68 31.49
C GLU A 51 11.98 22.38 32.68
N VAL A 52 11.45 22.27 33.90
CA VAL A 52 12.24 22.02 35.12
C VAL A 52 12.38 20.51 35.34
N ARG A 53 11.30 19.76 35.18
CA ARG A 53 11.28 18.30 35.35
C ARG A 53 10.49 17.67 34.25
N MET A 54 11.12 16.75 33.53
CA MET A 54 10.49 16.07 32.42
C MET A 54 10.79 14.57 32.49
N LEU A 55 9.74 13.77 32.32
CA LEU A 55 9.82 12.32 32.18
C LEU A 55 9.31 11.95 30.80
N GLU A 56 10.14 11.28 30.02
CA GLU A 56 9.78 10.71 28.73
C GLU A 56 9.94 9.20 28.78
N ILE A 57 9.00 8.48 28.18
CA ILE A 57 9.13 7.05 27.92
C ILE A 57 9.00 6.79 26.43
N THR A 58 9.67 5.74 25.96
CA THR A 58 9.65 5.36 24.57
C THR A 58 9.90 3.85 24.40
N GLU A 59 9.39 3.24 23.34
CA GLU A 59 9.77 1.88 22.93
C GLU A 59 10.13 1.77 21.45
N HIS A 60 11.03 0.85 21.16
CA HIS A 60 11.42 0.50 19.80
C HIS A 60 11.83 -0.97 19.75
N ASP A 61 11.04 -1.79 19.07
CA ASP A 61 11.24 -3.25 18.97
C ASP A 61 11.35 -3.89 20.37
N GLU A 62 12.48 -4.53 20.68
CA GLU A 62 12.81 -5.19 21.95
C GLU A 62 13.40 -4.24 23.01
N ILE A 63 13.26 -2.93 22.80
CA ILE A 63 13.79 -1.90 23.70
C ILE A 63 12.65 -1.08 24.28
N ALA A 64 12.63 -0.94 25.61
CA ALA A 64 11.85 0.06 26.31
C ALA A 64 12.80 0.99 27.05
N ALA A 65 12.60 2.30 26.91
CA ALA A 65 13.46 3.30 27.52
C ALA A 65 12.64 4.38 28.22
N ALA A 66 13.24 4.94 29.27
CA ALA A 66 12.71 6.06 30.00
C ALA A 66 13.85 7.05 30.26
N ARG A 67 13.54 8.34 30.16
CA ARG A 67 14.46 9.44 30.42
C ARG A 67 13.81 10.42 31.36
N PHE A 68 14.50 10.72 32.45
CA PHE A 68 14.11 11.77 33.39
C PHE A 68 15.14 12.88 33.38
N VAL A 69 14.71 14.09 33.05
CA VAL A 69 15.52 15.30 33.05
C VAL A 69 15.09 16.20 34.20
N ARG A 70 16.07 16.70 34.95
CA ARG A 70 15.88 17.74 35.96
C ARG A 70 16.84 18.90 35.71
N ASN A 71 16.28 20.05 35.37
CA ASN A 71 17.03 21.29 35.16
C ASN A 71 16.97 22.11 36.45
N GLU A 72 18.12 22.34 37.08
CA GLU A 72 18.22 23.16 38.29
C GLU A 72 18.41 24.64 37.93
N ALA A 73 17.86 25.54 38.74
CA ALA A 73 17.89 26.99 38.50
C ALA A 73 19.32 27.57 38.38
N HIS A 74 20.32 26.91 38.94
CA HIS A 74 21.73 27.29 38.87
C HIS A 74 22.48 26.65 37.70
N GLY A 75 21.77 26.22 36.65
CA GLY A 75 22.38 25.79 35.40
C GLY A 75 22.94 24.37 35.38
N VAL A 76 22.62 23.55 36.37
CA VAL A 76 23.01 22.13 36.43
C VAL A 76 21.85 21.25 35.98
N ASN A 77 22.05 20.51 34.90
CA ASN A 77 21.05 19.61 34.33
C ASN A 77 21.41 18.17 34.64
N TRP A 78 20.48 17.43 35.23
CA TRP A 78 20.60 16.01 35.52
C TRP A 78 19.77 15.22 34.52
N ASN A 79 20.34 14.16 33.97
CA ASN A 79 19.67 13.27 33.05
C ASN A 79 19.83 11.83 33.53
N THR A 80 18.71 11.18 33.84
CA THR A 80 18.65 9.78 34.26
C THR A 80 17.98 8.97 33.16
N GLU A 81 18.67 7.97 32.64
CA GLU A 81 18.18 7.10 31.58
C GLU A 81 18.06 5.67 32.10
N PHE A 82 16.92 5.05 31.85
CA PHE A 82 16.65 3.64 32.11
C PHE A 82 16.35 2.97 30.77
N ILE A 83 17.10 1.94 30.40
CA ILE A 83 16.97 1.28 29.08
C ILE A 83 16.89 -0.21 29.31
N LEU A 84 15.69 -0.77 29.15
CA LEU A 84 15.43 -2.20 29.19
C LEU A 84 15.56 -2.80 27.79
N ARG A 85 16.33 -3.88 27.70
CA ARG A 85 16.51 -4.71 26.52
C ARG A 85 15.95 -6.10 26.79
N THR A 86 14.79 -6.41 26.20
CA THR A 86 14.13 -7.73 26.37
C THR A 86 14.86 -8.82 25.60
N ASP A 87 15.47 -8.50 24.45
CA ASP A 87 16.28 -9.41 23.65
C ASP A 87 17.51 -9.95 24.40
N ARG A 88 18.22 -9.07 25.13
CA ARG A 88 19.43 -9.40 25.89
C ARG A 88 19.18 -9.68 27.37
N LYS A 89 17.93 -9.56 27.83
CA LYS A 89 17.53 -9.69 29.25
C LYS A 89 18.41 -8.84 30.15
N GLU A 90 18.54 -7.57 29.82
CA GLU A 90 19.35 -6.61 30.59
C GLU A 90 18.68 -5.25 30.71
N ILE A 91 19.01 -4.54 31.79
CA ILE A 91 18.64 -3.14 31.98
C ILE A 91 19.88 -2.28 32.21
N GLY A 92 20.04 -1.25 31.39
CA GLY A 92 21.01 -0.18 31.56
C GLY A 92 20.43 0.96 32.37
N ILE A 93 21.18 1.47 33.34
CA ILE A 93 20.81 2.62 34.16
C ILE A 93 21.96 3.61 34.15
N TYR A 94 21.68 4.83 33.71
CA TYR A 94 22.68 5.85 33.47
C TYR A 94 22.24 7.15 34.10
N LEU A 95 23.18 7.83 34.76
CA LEU A 95 22.98 9.18 35.27
C LEU A 95 24.11 10.03 34.74
N SER A 96 23.75 11.06 33.99
CA SER A 96 24.66 12.08 33.51
C SER A 96 24.28 13.44 34.09
N ARG A 97 25.28 14.32 34.14
CA ARG A 97 25.13 15.70 34.54
C ARG A 97 25.81 16.61 33.56
N GLU A 98 25.15 17.70 33.21
CA GLU A 98 25.65 18.76 32.35
C GLU A 98 25.59 20.08 33.11
N ALA A 99 26.60 20.92 32.88
CA ALA A 99 26.68 22.26 33.46
C ALA A 99 26.59 23.25 32.31
N THR A 100 25.71 24.24 32.45
CA THR A 100 25.57 25.34 31.50
C THR A 100 26.54 26.49 31.85
N GLU A 101 26.65 27.48 30.96
CA GLU A 101 27.46 28.69 31.18
C GLU A 101 27.07 29.47 32.45
N ASN A 102 25.83 29.29 32.92
CA ASN A 102 25.29 29.93 34.11
C ASN A 102 25.60 29.17 35.41
N THR A 103 26.44 28.12 35.36
CA THR A 103 26.73 27.28 36.53
C THR A 103 27.64 28.00 37.52
N ILE A 104 27.07 28.42 38.65
CA ILE A 104 27.80 29.10 39.74
C ILE A 104 28.39 28.07 40.73
N TYR A 105 27.72 26.92 40.91
CA TYR A 105 28.12 25.88 41.85
C TYR A 105 27.95 24.48 41.25
N PHE A 106 28.93 23.61 41.49
CA PHE A 106 28.94 22.25 40.93
C PHE A 106 28.89 21.20 42.06
N HIS A 107 27.73 20.61 42.27
CA HIS A 107 27.55 19.53 43.25
C HIS A 107 28.40 18.32 42.89
N LYS A 108 29.42 17.97 43.68
CA LYS A 108 30.25 16.78 43.40
C LYS A 108 29.55 15.46 43.70
N ASN A 109 28.65 15.47 44.70
CA ASN A 109 28.04 14.26 45.23
C ASN A 109 26.75 13.91 44.47
N PHE A 110 26.52 12.62 44.29
CA PHE A 110 25.27 12.07 43.76
C PHE A 110 24.93 10.79 44.53
N LYS A 111 23.69 10.32 44.40
CA LYS A 111 23.27 9.01 44.93
C LYS A 111 22.85 8.12 43.77
N PRO A 112 23.10 6.80 43.82
CA PRO A 112 22.54 5.86 42.85
C PRO A 112 21.02 6.06 42.70
N PRO A 113 20.47 5.99 41.47
CA PRO A 113 19.04 6.18 41.26
C PRO A 113 18.20 5.23 42.10
N TYR A 114 17.19 5.76 42.81
CA TYR A 114 16.32 4.95 43.67
C TYR A 114 15.57 3.84 42.92
N PHE A 115 15.43 3.99 41.60
CA PHE A 115 14.87 2.98 40.71
C PHE A 115 15.52 1.59 40.91
N LEU A 116 16.83 1.53 41.16
CA LEU A 116 17.54 0.27 41.48
C LEU A 116 16.92 -0.47 42.66
N LYS A 117 16.58 0.25 43.73
CA LYS A 117 15.96 -0.33 44.93
C LYS A 117 14.57 -0.84 44.64
N ILE A 118 13.84 -0.19 43.73
CA ILE A 118 12.55 -0.69 43.25
C ILE A 118 12.75 -2.00 42.51
N LEU A 119 13.69 -2.07 41.56
CA LEU A 119 13.97 -3.30 40.81
C LEU A 119 14.37 -4.48 41.72
N MET A 120 15.19 -4.22 42.74
CA MET A 120 15.58 -5.23 43.74
C MET A 120 14.37 -5.72 44.55
N ARG A 121 13.54 -4.80 45.08
CA ARG A 121 12.35 -5.13 45.88
C ARG A 121 11.29 -5.88 45.09
N GLU A 122 11.11 -5.53 43.83
CA GLU A 122 10.20 -6.23 42.91
C GLU A 122 10.74 -7.59 42.46
N GLY A 123 11.99 -7.92 42.79
CA GLY A 123 12.63 -9.18 42.45
C GLY A 123 12.74 -9.40 40.95
N VAL A 124 12.81 -8.33 40.14
CA VAL A 124 12.87 -8.40 38.66
C VAL A 124 14.29 -8.51 38.12
N LEU A 125 15.30 -8.23 38.95
CA LEU A 125 16.70 -8.41 38.59
C LEU A 125 17.09 -9.89 38.56
N GLY A 126 17.95 -10.24 37.61
CA GLY A 126 18.58 -11.56 37.49
C GLY A 126 19.78 -11.71 38.44
N GLN A 127 20.52 -12.79 38.24
CA GLN A 127 21.76 -13.07 38.97
C GLN A 127 22.99 -12.84 38.10
N ASP A 128 24.11 -12.51 38.73
CA ASP A 128 25.43 -12.37 38.11
C ASP A 128 26.33 -13.49 38.65
N LEU A 129 26.53 -14.54 37.84
CA LEU A 129 27.18 -15.80 38.25
C LEU A 129 26.63 -16.39 39.56
N GLY A 130 25.30 -16.42 39.70
CA GLY A 130 24.62 -16.97 40.90
C GLY A 130 24.51 -15.97 42.05
N LEU A 131 25.23 -14.85 42.03
CA LEU A 131 25.07 -13.78 43.01
C LEU A 131 23.86 -12.92 42.69
N SER A 132 23.04 -12.67 43.72
CA SER A 132 21.88 -11.77 43.61
C SER A 132 22.35 -10.33 43.75
N ILE A 133 21.88 -9.45 42.86
CA ILE A 133 22.27 -8.03 42.91
C ILE A 133 21.57 -7.36 44.10
N SER A 134 22.35 -6.77 45.00
CA SER A 134 21.90 -6.30 46.30
C SER A 134 22.48 -4.92 46.67
N ASP A 135 21.82 -4.20 47.59
CA ASP A 135 22.35 -3.03 48.28
C ASP A 135 22.90 -3.36 49.69
N HIS A 136 23.03 -4.66 50.00
CA HIS A 136 23.60 -5.22 51.21
C HIS A 136 24.78 -6.14 50.87
N PRO A 137 25.78 -6.25 51.75
CA PRO A 137 26.91 -7.16 51.53
C PRO A 137 26.45 -8.62 51.58
N HIS A 138 27.17 -9.48 50.86
CA HIS A 138 26.99 -10.92 50.90
C HIS A 138 28.03 -11.52 51.85
N ALA A 139 27.58 -12.20 52.90
CA ALA A 139 28.44 -13.11 53.64
C ALA A 139 28.86 -14.24 52.70
N PHE A 140 30.17 -14.47 52.57
CA PHE A 140 30.74 -15.34 51.54
C PHE A 140 31.90 -16.19 52.10
N GLY A 141 32.15 -17.35 51.49
CA GLY A 141 33.29 -18.22 51.79
C GLY A 141 33.00 -19.37 52.77
N MET A 142 31.75 -19.53 53.24
CA MET A 142 31.39 -20.67 54.12
C MET A 142 31.36 -21.99 53.34
N VAL A 143 30.86 -21.95 52.12
CA VAL A 143 30.67 -23.15 51.29
C VAL A 143 31.81 -23.29 50.28
N GLU A 144 32.12 -24.52 49.89
CA GLU A 144 33.21 -24.83 48.95
C GLU A 144 33.08 -24.09 47.61
N GLN A 145 31.87 -24.03 47.05
CA GLN A 145 31.62 -23.33 45.79
C GLN A 145 31.95 -21.82 45.88
N GLU A 146 31.65 -21.19 47.02
CA GLU A 146 31.98 -19.77 47.26
C GLU A 146 33.49 -19.56 47.37
N ARG A 147 34.19 -20.47 48.05
CA ARG A 147 35.65 -20.44 48.15
C ARG A 147 36.31 -20.60 46.78
N LEU A 148 35.83 -21.53 45.95
CA LEU A 148 36.33 -21.70 44.58
C LEU A 148 36.15 -20.43 43.73
N LEU A 149 35.02 -19.74 43.88
CA LEU A 149 34.78 -18.48 43.19
C LEU A 149 35.74 -17.37 43.67
N LEU A 150 36.01 -17.29 44.98
CA LEU A 150 37.01 -16.37 45.52
C LEU A 150 38.43 -16.70 45.03
N VAL A 151 38.78 -17.98 44.90
CA VAL A 151 40.09 -18.41 44.34
C VAL A 151 40.23 -17.93 42.90
N GLN A 152 39.21 -18.14 42.05
CA GLN A 152 39.22 -17.68 40.67
C GLN A 152 39.44 -16.16 40.58
N LEU A 153 38.75 -15.38 41.42
CA LEU A 153 38.95 -13.94 41.53
C LEU A 153 40.39 -13.61 41.96
N CYS A 154 40.90 -14.26 43.00
CA CYS A 154 42.25 -13.98 43.55
C CYS A 154 43.37 -14.25 42.53
N LEU A 155 43.23 -15.30 41.74
CA LEU A 155 44.19 -15.70 40.70
C LEU A 155 44.04 -14.86 39.42
N ASN A 156 43.07 -13.95 39.35
CA ASN A 156 42.67 -13.22 38.14
C ASN A 156 42.37 -14.17 36.97
N GLU A 157 41.87 -15.37 37.26
CA GLU A 157 41.34 -16.25 36.24
C GLU A 157 40.07 -15.64 35.65
N THR A 158 39.77 -15.95 34.39
CA THR A 158 38.63 -15.37 33.68
C THR A 158 37.33 -15.69 34.40
N THR A 159 36.82 -14.73 35.15
CA THR A 159 35.49 -14.80 35.77
C THR A 159 34.51 -14.01 34.90
N ALA A 160 33.37 -14.62 34.55
CA ALA A 160 32.35 -14.01 33.71
C ALA A 160 31.41 -13.03 34.47
N PHE A 161 31.89 -12.46 35.59
CA PHE A 161 31.13 -11.46 36.34
C PHE A 161 30.87 -10.24 35.47
N ARG A 162 29.64 -9.72 35.49
CA ARG A 162 29.29 -8.48 34.80
C ARG A 162 29.68 -7.25 35.62
N LEU A 163 29.60 -7.35 36.94
CA LEU A 163 29.91 -6.27 37.86
C LEU A 163 31.26 -6.47 38.53
N PRO A 164 32.00 -5.39 38.85
CA PRO A 164 33.12 -5.44 39.78
C PRO A 164 32.74 -6.12 41.09
N VAL A 165 33.72 -6.81 41.68
CA VAL A 165 33.58 -7.49 42.97
C VAL A 165 34.51 -6.84 43.97
N VAL A 166 33.95 -6.36 45.08
CA VAL A 166 34.70 -5.92 46.25
C VAL A 166 34.73 -7.07 47.24
N TYR A 167 35.92 -7.52 47.60
CA TYR A 167 36.13 -8.55 48.61
C TYR A 167 36.71 -7.91 49.87
N LEU A 168 36.02 -8.10 51.00
CA LEU A 168 36.40 -7.59 52.31
C LEU A 168 36.70 -8.77 53.23
N THR A 169 37.91 -8.78 53.80
CA THR A 169 38.31 -9.79 54.79
C THR A 169 38.06 -9.30 56.21
N ARG A 170 37.95 -10.24 57.14
CA ARG A 170 37.84 -9.92 58.56
C ARG A 170 39.23 -9.81 59.18
N ASP A 171 39.40 -8.82 60.04
CA ASP A 171 40.58 -8.71 60.90
C ASP A 171 40.64 -9.90 61.86
N TRP A 172 41.82 -10.49 62.06
CA TRP A 172 41.96 -11.74 62.81
C TRP A 172 41.73 -11.60 64.31
N PHE A 173 41.83 -10.37 64.85
CA PHE A 173 41.69 -10.08 66.28
C PHE A 173 40.29 -9.58 66.62
N THR A 174 39.79 -8.62 65.85
CA THR A 174 38.50 -7.97 66.06
C THR A 174 37.35 -8.69 65.36
N GLU A 175 37.64 -9.53 64.37
CA GLU A 175 36.65 -10.20 63.51
C GLU A 175 35.73 -9.25 62.74
N HIS A 176 36.07 -7.97 62.70
CA HIS A 176 35.32 -6.95 61.98
C HIS A 176 36.04 -6.57 60.67
N CYS A 177 35.26 -6.03 59.72
CA CYS A 177 35.85 -5.39 58.56
C CYS A 177 36.40 -4.02 58.94
N VAL A 178 37.48 -3.61 58.27
CA VAL A 178 38.14 -2.31 58.50
C VAL A 178 37.27 -1.13 58.03
N VAL A 179 36.41 -1.37 57.04
CA VAL A 179 35.46 -0.40 56.48
C VAL A 179 34.03 -0.83 56.77
N ASP A 180 33.10 0.12 56.88
CA ASP A 180 31.65 -0.17 57.01
C ASP A 180 31.12 -0.86 55.73
N GLU A 181 30.97 -2.18 55.82
CA GLU A 181 30.57 -3.05 54.73
C GLU A 181 29.15 -2.75 54.23
N VAL A 182 28.26 -2.32 55.13
CA VAL A 182 26.87 -1.99 54.80
C VAL A 182 26.81 -0.63 54.10
N GLY A 183 27.55 0.36 54.61
CA GLY A 183 27.71 1.66 53.97
C GLY A 183 28.30 1.55 52.57
N LEU A 184 29.34 0.72 52.40
CA LEU A 184 29.97 0.48 51.11
C LEU A 184 29.01 -0.17 50.11
N ALA A 185 28.30 -1.24 50.51
CA ALA A 185 27.31 -1.91 49.64
C ALA A 185 26.19 -0.96 49.20
N ARG A 186 25.70 -0.09 50.10
CA ARG A 186 24.69 0.91 49.77
C ARG A 186 25.17 1.96 48.78
N ARG A 187 26.44 2.39 48.87
CA ARG A 187 27.06 3.35 47.92
C ARG A 187 27.29 2.72 46.55
N LEU A 188 27.61 1.43 46.51
CA LEU A 188 27.86 0.65 45.30
C LEU A 188 26.60 -0.03 44.73
N CYS A 189 25.43 0.21 45.30
CA CYS A 189 24.14 -0.42 44.95
C CYS A 189 23.97 -0.62 43.44
N GLY A 190 24.00 -1.89 43.01
CA GLY A 190 23.81 -2.29 41.62
C GLY A 190 24.99 -1.98 40.68
N VAL A 191 26.14 -1.53 41.18
CA VAL A 191 27.34 -1.18 40.41
C VAL A 191 28.49 -2.17 40.68
N ALA A 192 28.52 -2.76 41.87
CA ALA A 192 29.48 -3.79 42.25
C ALA A 192 28.87 -4.73 43.31
N HIS A 193 29.36 -5.96 43.35
CA HIS A 193 29.08 -6.90 44.46
C HIS A 193 30.03 -6.59 45.62
N VAL A 194 29.52 -6.67 46.85
CA VAL A 194 30.35 -6.58 48.07
C VAL A 194 30.27 -7.92 48.79
N LEU A 195 31.39 -8.64 48.75
CA LEU A 195 31.57 -9.94 49.41
C LEU A 195 32.34 -9.72 50.69
N VAL A 196 31.80 -10.20 51.79
CA VAL A 196 32.40 -10.12 53.12
C VAL A 196 32.66 -11.54 53.60
N GLU A 197 33.85 -11.80 54.11
CA GLU A 197 34.14 -13.09 54.71
C GLU A 197 33.12 -13.45 55.78
N SER A 198 32.64 -14.68 55.73
CA SER A 198 31.71 -15.18 56.75
C SER A 198 32.42 -15.47 58.07
N ASP A 199 33.71 -15.79 58.00
CA ASP A 199 34.58 -16.11 59.14
C ASP A 199 36.02 -15.66 58.83
N LYS A 200 36.80 -15.31 59.86
CA LYS A 200 38.21 -14.90 59.73
C LYS A 200 39.11 -16.00 59.14
N ASP A 201 38.74 -17.27 59.28
CA ASP A 201 39.50 -18.41 58.78
C ASP A 201 39.37 -18.60 57.26
N VAL A 202 38.39 -17.95 56.60
CA VAL A 202 38.22 -18.01 55.14
C VAL A 202 39.50 -17.56 54.43
N SER A 203 40.06 -16.42 54.84
CA SER A 203 41.32 -15.87 54.31
C SER A 203 42.51 -16.84 54.44
N ARG A 204 42.54 -17.65 55.50
CA ARG A 204 43.61 -18.64 55.76
C ARG A 204 43.47 -19.85 54.85
N ILE A 205 42.25 -20.36 54.67
CA ILE A 205 41.95 -21.44 53.73
C ILE A 205 42.30 -21.00 52.30
N LEU A 206 41.90 -19.78 51.91
CA LEU A 206 42.17 -19.25 50.58
C LEU A 206 43.67 -19.09 50.30
N LYS A 207 44.48 -18.75 51.32
CA LYS A 207 45.93 -18.59 51.17
C LYS A 207 46.57 -19.82 50.53
N ASP A 208 46.21 -21.01 51.00
CA ASP A 208 46.76 -22.26 50.48
C ASP A 208 46.24 -22.55 49.07
N MET A 209 44.97 -22.23 48.79
CA MET A 209 44.33 -22.46 47.49
C MET A 209 44.81 -21.51 46.38
N CYS A 210 45.20 -20.28 46.72
CA CYS A 210 45.58 -19.24 45.74
C CYS A 210 47.05 -18.80 45.83
N SER A 211 47.92 -19.61 46.44
CA SER A 211 49.35 -19.31 46.62
C SER A 211 49.61 -17.95 47.28
N GLY A 212 48.77 -17.56 48.24
CA GLY A 212 48.87 -16.29 48.97
C GLY A 212 48.55 -15.03 48.15
N GLN A 213 47.85 -15.17 47.02
CA GLN A 213 47.42 -14.01 46.23
C GLN A 213 46.15 -13.33 46.78
N ASN A 214 45.46 -13.92 47.74
CA ASN A 214 44.32 -13.30 48.40
C ASN A 214 44.76 -12.17 49.34
N VAL A 215 43.83 -11.25 49.60
CA VAL A 215 43.91 -10.36 50.76
C VAL A 215 43.50 -11.12 52.03
N TYR A 216 43.93 -10.63 53.18
CA TYR A 216 43.69 -11.25 54.50
C TYR A 216 43.79 -10.18 55.60
N ASP A 217 43.36 -10.53 56.82
CA ASP A 217 43.53 -9.75 58.05
C ASP A 217 43.07 -8.29 57.91
N GLY A 218 41.78 -8.11 57.58
CA GLY A 218 41.20 -6.79 57.34
C GLY A 218 41.57 -6.15 55.99
N GLY A 219 42.36 -6.83 55.17
CA GLY A 219 42.64 -6.48 53.78
C GLY A 219 41.40 -6.47 52.88
N MET A 220 41.45 -5.65 51.84
CA MET A 220 40.35 -5.46 50.90
C MET A 220 40.85 -5.54 49.46
N ALA A 221 40.05 -6.08 48.55
CA ALA A 221 40.37 -6.15 47.13
C ALA A 221 39.21 -5.74 46.24
N ILE A 222 39.51 -5.11 45.11
CA ILE A 222 38.57 -4.85 44.02
C ILE A 222 39.02 -5.66 42.81
N TYR A 223 38.15 -6.53 42.33
CA TYR A 223 38.31 -7.30 41.10
C TYR A 223 37.40 -6.70 40.02
N PHE A 224 37.97 -6.38 38.87
CA PHE A 224 37.23 -5.83 37.75
C PHE A 224 36.94 -6.94 36.72
N PRO A 225 35.77 -6.91 36.04
CA PRO A 225 35.43 -7.89 35.00
C PRO A 225 36.39 -7.97 33.82
N SER A 226 37.09 -6.86 33.51
CA SER A 226 38.00 -6.81 32.38
C SER A 226 39.34 -7.46 32.71
N LEU A 227 39.78 -8.39 31.85
CA LEU A 227 41.10 -9.03 31.94
C LEU A 227 42.27 -8.03 31.89
N SER A 228 42.06 -6.85 31.29
CA SER A 228 43.08 -5.79 31.22
C SER A 228 43.14 -4.93 32.48
N ALA A 229 42.15 -5.02 33.37
CA ALA A 229 42.09 -4.22 34.58
C ALA A 229 42.63 -5.03 35.77
N ALA A 230 43.87 -4.72 36.18
CA ALA A 230 44.48 -5.37 37.33
C ALA A 230 43.68 -5.14 38.62
N ALA A 231 43.57 -6.19 39.44
CA ALA A 231 42.96 -6.13 40.77
C ALA A 231 43.63 -5.06 41.65
N LYS A 232 42.84 -4.43 42.52
CA LYS A 232 43.30 -3.35 43.39
C LYS A 232 43.17 -3.78 44.84
N ARG A 233 44.29 -3.89 45.53
CA ARG A 233 44.37 -4.40 46.90
C ARG A 233 44.69 -3.26 47.86
N PHE A 234 44.09 -3.30 49.03
CA PHE A 234 44.24 -2.34 50.11
C PHE A 234 44.60 -3.12 51.36
N ALA A 235 45.77 -2.83 51.93
CA ALA A 235 46.21 -3.41 53.20
C ALA A 235 45.92 -2.40 54.32
N PRO A 236 45.30 -2.83 55.44
CA PRO A 236 45.12 -1.96 56.59
C PRO A 236 46.48 -1.55 57.18
N TYR A 237 46.52 -0.36 57.76
CA TYR A 237 47.68 0.16 58.49
C TYR A 237 47.21 1.07 59.62
N ASP A 238 48.07 1.27 60.63
CA ASP A 238 47.74 2.09 61.80
C ASP A 238 47.43 3.54 61.42
N GLY A 239 46.28 4.04 61.87
CA GLY A 239 45.80 5.38 61.52
C GLY A 239 45.17 5.49 60.13
N MET A 240 44.85 4.38 59.47
CA MET A 240 44.06 4.38 58.23
C MET A 240 42.70 5.07 58.44
N ASP A 241 42.38 6.00 57.55
CA ASP A 241 41.07 6.62 57.48
C ASP A 241 40.13 5.74 56.63
N ALA A 242 39.32 4.93 57.32
CA ALA A 242 38.41 3.97 56.70
C ALA A 242 37.44 4.62 55.71
N GLU A 243 36.95 5.83 56.02
CA GLU A 243 36.00 6.55 55.16
C GLU A 243 36.68 7.04 53.88
N LYS A 244 37.90 7.58 53.95
CA LYS A 244 38.64 7.98 52.75
C LYS A 244 38.99 6.78 51.86
N THR A 245 39.38 5.65 52.47
CA THR A 245 39.64 4.41 51.73
C THR A 245 38.36 3.94 51.02
N MET A 246 37.22 3.97 51.71
CA MET A 246 35.92 3.63 51.12
C MET A 246 35.57 4.56 49.95
N GLU A 247 35.71 5.88 50.11
CA GLU A 247 35.49 6.85 49.03
C GLU A 247 36.40 6.59 47.82
N GLN A 248 37.66 6.22 48.05
CA GLN A 248 38.59 5.87 46.99
C GLN A 248 38.14 4.62 46.23
N MET A 249 37.74 3.55 46.94
CA MET A 249 37.23 2.32 46.33
C MET A 249 35.99 2.60 45.47
N VAL A 250 35.02 3.33 46.02
CA VAL A 250 33.79 3.75 45.34
C VAL A 250 34.12 4.55 44.08
N ARG A 251 35.03 5.53 44.17
CA ARG A 251 35.45 6.35 43.02
C ARG A 251 36.11 5.53 41.92
N MET A 252 36.95 4.55 42.29
CA MET A 252 37.63 3.68 41.33
C MET A 252 36.63 2.82 40.56
N ILE A 253 35.62 2.27 41.25
CA ILE A 253 34.56 1.46 40.64
C ILE A 253 33.70 2.32 39.71
N PHE A 254 33.25 3.49 40.16
CA PHE A 254 32.48 4.40 39.30
C PHE A 254 33.27 4.83 38.07
N ARG A 255 34.55 5.15 38.23
CA ARG A 255 35.42 5.50 37.08
C ARG A 255 35.49 4.35 36.09
N TYR A 256 35.69 3.12 36.55
CA TYR A 256 35.72 1.95 35.70
C TYR A 256 34.40 1.75 34.93
N MET A 257 33.27 1.85 35.62
CA MET A 257 31.93 1.63 35.03
C MET A 257 31.52 2.75 34.06
N ASN A 258 31.88 4.00 34.35
CA ASN A 258 31.55 5.15 33.50
C ASN A 258 32.43 5.24 32.24
N GLN A 259 33.58 4.56 32.20
CA GLN A 259 34.46 4.49 31.04
C GLN A 259 34.08 3.39 30.04
N GLN A 260 33.13 2.51 30.41
CA GLN A 260 32.66 1.45 29.53
C GLN A 260 31.97 2.03 28.29
N LYS A 261 32.28 1.49 27.11
CA LYS A 261 31.65 1.89 25.85
C LYS A 261 30.15 1.54 25.89
N ARG A 262 29.30 2.52 25.57
CA ARG A 262 27.86 2.31 25.36
C ARG A 262 27.60 2.03 23.88
N GLU A 263 26.78 1.03 23.57
CA GLU A 263 26.27 0.85 22.22
C GLU A 263 25.22 1.93 21.92
N ARG A 264 24.94 2.17 20.64
CA ARG A 264 23.90 3.13 20.22
C ARG A 264 22.50 2.75 20.72
N LEU A 265 22.21 1.46 20.85
CA LEU A 265 20.94 0.97 21.40
C LEU A 265 20.84 1.12 22.92
N ASP A 266 21.97 1.42 23.58
CA ASP A 266 22.04 1.64 25.01
C ASP A 266 22.10 3.13 25.35
N THR A 267 21.71 4.03 24.44
CA THR A 267 21.60 5.48 24.67
C THR A 267 20.24 6.02 24.26
N TRP A 268 19.72 7.00 25.00
CA TRP A 268 18.45 7.64 24.68
C TRP A 268 18.45 8.23 23.26
N ASP A 269 19.48 9.02 22.94
CA ASP A 269 19.59 9.68 21.62
C ASP A 269 19.70 8.66 20.48
N GLY A 270 20.35 7.51 20.73
CA GLY A 270 20.45 6.45 19.74
C GLY A 270 19.11 5.78 19.45
N ILE A 271 18.28 5.57 20.48
CA ILE A 271 16.91 5.05 20.36
C ILE A 271 16.01 6.07 19.65
N GLN A 272 16.07 7.35 20.05
CA GLN A 272 15.32 8.42 19.39
C GLN A 272 15.67 8.53 17.90
N MET A 273 16.96 8.47 17.55
CA MET A 273 17.40 8.52 16.16
C MET A 273 16.88 7.34 15.33
N LEU A 274 16.71 6.15 15.93
CA LEU A 274 16.13 4.99 15.24
C LEU A 274 14.63 5.16 15.01
N GLN A 275 13.91 5.71 15.99
CA GLN A 275 12.49 6.05 15.82
C GLN A 275 12.29 7.11 14.74
N MET A 276 13.08 8.18 14.77
CA MET A 276 13.04 9.22 13.73
C MET A 276 13.33 8.64 12.34
N ARG A 277 14.31 7.72 12.23
CA ARG A 277 14.62 7.06 10.96
C ARG A 277 13.44 6.21 10.47
N ARG A 278 12.83 5.41 11.36
CA ARG A 278 11.65 4.59 11.02
C ARG A 278 10.48 5.46 10.54
N HIS A 279 10.22 6.57 11.21
CA HIS A 279 9.20 7.53 10.78
C HIS A 279 9.53 8.17 9.44
N ALA A 280 10.80 8.55 9.21
CA ALA A 280 11.23 9.09 7.92
C ALA A 280 11.06 8.07 6.78
N ASP A 281 11.40 6.79 7.02
CA ASP A 281 11.23 5.71 6.04
C ASP A 281 9.73 5.47 5.73
N GLN A 282 8.86 5.52 6.74
CA GLN A 282 7.41 5.46 6.56
C GLN A 282 6.89 6.63 5.73
N LEU A 283 7.29 7.86 6.04
CA LEU A 283 6.91 9.05 5.27
C LEU A 283 7.39 8.97 3.82
N LEU A 284 8.57 8.40 3.57
CA LEU A 284 9.07 8.17 2.22
C LEU A 284 8.23 7.14 1.46
N MET A 285 7.82 6.05 2.11
CA MET A 285 6.92 5.06 1.51
C MET A 285 5.55 5.66 1.20
N ASP A 286 4.98 6.43 2.12
CA ASP A 286 3.71 7.13 1.90
C ASP A 286 3.81 8.14 0.77
N LYS A 287 4.91 8.90 0.70
CA LYS A 287 5.17 9.83 -0.41
C LYS A 287 5.19 9.11 -1.76
N ARG A 288 5.89 7.97 -1.86
CA ARG A 288 5.93 7.14 -3.08
C ARG A 288 4.53 6.67 -3.47
N ARG A 289 3.75 6.17 -2.51
CA ARG A 289 2.36 5.74 -2.72
C ARG A 289 1.48 6.90 -3.22
N ILE A 290 1.63 8.11 -2.66
CA ILE A 290 0.92 9.30 -3.12
C ILE A 290 1.33 9.69 -4.54
N GLU A 291 2.62 9.64 -4.88
CA GLU A 291 3.10 9.94 -6.23
C GLU A 291 2.60 8.93 -7.27
N GLU A 292 2.59 7.64 -6.93
CA GLU A 292 2.02 6.58 -7.77
C GLU A 292 0.52 6.78 -7.98
N ASN A 293 -0.24 7.05 -6.92
CA ASN A 293 -1.66 7.37 -7.01
C ASN A 293 -1.89 8.62 -7.89
N ARG A 294 -1.09 9.67 -7.74
CA ARG A 294 -1.17 10.87 -8.60
C ARG A 294 -0.91 10.57 -10.06
N LYS A 295 0.09 9.74 -10.38
CA LYS A 295 0.38 9.31 -11.75
C LYS A 295 -0.77 8.51 -12.33
N GLN A 296 -1.36 7.62 -11.54
CA GLN A 296 -2.52 6.82 -11.98
C GLN A 296 -3.74 7.71 -12.24
N THR A 297 -4.07 8.61 -11.32
CA THR A 297 -5.16 9.59 -11.53
C THR A 297 -4.90 10.50 -12.73
N SER A 298 -3.65 10.86 -13.02
CA SER A 298 -3.31 11.62 -14.23
C SER A 298 -3.64 10.82 -15.49
N LYS A 299 -3.23 9.54 -15.55
CA LYS A 299 -3.53 8.67 -16.70
C LYS A 299 -5.02 8.48 -16.89
N GLU A 300 -5.76 8.23 -15.82
CA GLU A 300 -7.22 8.10 -15.86
C GLU A 300 -7.87 9.38 -16.41
N LYS A 301 -7.40 10.57 -15.99
CA LYS A 301 -7.89 11.85 -16.52
C LYS A 301 -7.60 12.02 -18.01
N ASP A 302 -6.41 11.62 -18.46
CA ASP A 302 -6.05 11.68 -19.87
C ASP A 302 -6.94 10.74 -20.70
N GLU A 303 -7.21 9.52 -20.21
CA GLU A 303 -8.14 8.58 -20.83
C GLU A 303 -9.58 9.11 -20.89
N TYR A 304 -10.10 9.67 -19.79
CA TYR A 304 -11.42 10.31 -19.78
C TYR A 304 -11.49 11.52 -20.72
N TRP A 305 -10.41 12.28 -20.85
CA TRP A 305 -10.34 13.41 -21.77
C TRP A 305 -10.38 12.94 -23.23
N ASP A 306 -9.64 11.89 -23.57
CA ASP A 306 -9.66 11.30 -24.91
C ASP A 306 -11.05 10.73 -25.26
N GLU A 307 -11.73 10.08 -24.31
CA GLU A 307 -13.11 9.63 -24.50
C GLU A 307 -14.09 10.79 -24.66
N PHE A 308 -13.92 11.87 -23.89
CA PHE A 308 -14.73 13.07 -24.00
C PHE A 308 -14.59 13.73 -25.38
N VAL A 309 -13.37 13.87 -25.89
CA VAL A 309 -13.10 14.42 -27.23
C VAL A 309 -13.73 13.55 -28.33
N LYS A 310 -13.65 12.21 -28.21
CA LYS A 310 -14.32 11.29 -29.14
C LYS A 310 -15.85 11.44 -29.10
N ALA A 311 -16.43 11.54 -27.91
CA ALA A 311 -17.86 11.74 -27.76
C ALA A 311 -18.31 13.09 -28.34
N GLN A 312 -17.55 14.16 -28.10
CA GLN A 312 -17.83 15.49 -28.63
C GLN A 312 -17.79 15.51 -30.17
N THR A 313 -16.75 14.96 -30.77
CA THR A 313 -16.65 14.86 -32.24
C THR A 313 -17.78 14.02 -32.85
N GLN A 314 -18.22 12.96 -32.16
CA GLN A 314 -19.39 12.19 -32.60
C GLN A 314 -20.69 12.99 -32.52
N VAL A 315 -20.87 13.80 -31.47
CA VAL A 315 -22.03 14.70 -31.36
C VAL A 315 -22.01 15.76 -32.47
N GLU A 316 -20.87 16.38 -32.73
CA GLU A 316 -20.72 17.37 -33.81
C GLU A 316 -21.08 16.77 -35.18
N THR A 317 -20.50 15.60 -35.52
CA THR A 317 -20.80 14.92 -36.79
C THR A 317 -22.27 14.51 -36.93
N LEU A 318 -22.90 13.99 -35.86
CA LEU A 318 -24.34 13.67 -35.87
C LEU A 318 -25.21 14.94 -35.97
N THR A 319 -24.76 16.04 -35.39
CA THR A 319 -25.47 17.33 -35.47
C THR A 319 -25.42 17.88 -36.89
N GLU A 320 -24.25 17.87 -37.53
CA GLU A 320 -24.10 18.25 -38.95
C GLU A 320 -24.95 17.37 -39.88
N GLN A 321 -25.01 16.06 -39.62
CA GLN A 321 -25.87 15.14 -40.37
C GLN A 321 -27.35 15.47 -40.18
N ASN A 322 -27.78 15.74 -38.94
CA ASN A 322 -29.16 16.14 -38.67
C ASN A 322 -29.52 17.45 -39.38
N GLU A 323 -28.65 18.45 -39.35
CA GLU A 323 -28.87 19.71 -40.07
C GLU A 323 -28.98 19.50 -41.58
N ARG A 324 -28.10 18.66 -42.16
CA ARG A 324 -28.18 18.31 -43.59
C ARG A 324 -29.52 17.65 -43.93
N LEU A 325 -29.94 16.64 -43.16
CA LEU A 325 -31.20 15.93 -43.39
C LEU A 325 -32.41 16.86 -43.21
N GLN A 326 -32.38 17.75 -42.21
CA GLN A 326 -33.44 18.74 -42.02
C GLN A 326 -33.54 19.72 -43.20
N ASN A 327 -32.41 20.19 -43.72
CA ASN A 327 -32.37 21.04 -44.91
C ASN A 327 -32.90 20.31 -46.14
N GLU A 328 -32.54 19.04 -46.32
CA GLU A 328 -33.03 18.22 -47.43
C GLU A 328 -34.56 18.01 -47.34
N ILE A 329 -35.07 17.71 -46.14
CA ILE A 329 -36.51 17.64 -45.87
C ILE A 329 -37.20 18.97 -46.21
N ALA A 330 -36.60 20.11 -45.84
CA ALA A 330 -37.16 21.43 -46.13
C ALA A 330 -37.21 21.71 -47.63
N ILE A 331 -36.15 21.37 -48.38
CA ILE A 331 -36.09 21.51 -49.83
C ILE A 331 -37.13 20.61 -50.52
N LEU A 332 -37.23 19.35 -50.09
CA LEU A 332 -38.20 18.40 -50.64
C LEU A 332 -39.64 18.86 -50.39
N ARG A 333 -39.94 19.35 -49.18
CA ARG A 333 -41.26 19.93 -48.87
C ARG A 333 -41.58 21.16 -49.73
N ALA A 334 -40.63 22.09 -49.87
CA ALA A 334 -40.81 23.25 -50.73
C ALA A 334 -41.03 22.87 -52.21
N ARG A 335 -40.37 21.81 -52.68
CA ARG A 335 -40.56 21.27 -54.03
C ARG A 335 -41.98 20.70 -54.20
N VAL A 336 -42.46 19.92 -53.25
CA VAL A 336 -43.83 19.37 -53.25
C VAL A 336 -44.87 20.50 -53.23
N ASP A 337 -44.67 21.52 -52.40
CA ASP A 337 -45.60 22.66 -52.31
C ASP A 337 -45.58 23.52 -53.59
N SER A 338 -44.42 23.66 -54.25
CA SER A 338 -44.28 24.42 -55.51
C SER A 338 -44.95 23.76 -56.72
N MET A 339 -45.24 22.46 -56.65
CA MET A 339 -45.87 21.73 -57.75
C MET A 339 -47.37 22.04 -57.91
N GLY A 340 -48.03 22.69 -56.93
CA GLY A 340 -49.28 23.48 -57.07
C GLY A 340 -50.54 22.82 -57.68
N GLU A 341 -50.46 21.65 -58.29
CA GLU A 341 -51.52 21.01 -59.04
C GLU A 341 -52.16 19.91 -58.20
N ARG A 342 -53.50 19.88 -58.16
CA ARG A 342 -54.21 18.68 -57.73
C ARG A 342 -53.79 17.55 -58.66
N PRO A 343 -53.18 16.45 -58.16
CA PRO A 343 -52.79 15.35 -59.01
C PRO A 343 -54.03 14.79 -59.72
N LEU A 344 -53.93 14.62 -61.05
CA LEU A 344 -55.02 14.11 -61.90
C LEU A 344 -55.48 12.71 -61.44
N LEU A 345 -54.54 11.89 -60.97
CA LEU A 345 -54.75 10.55 -60.44
C LEU A 345 -53.98 10.39 -59.12
N TYR A 346 -54.56 9.65 -58.19
CA TYR A 346 -53.91 9.23 -56.95
C TYR A 346 -53.43 7.78 -57.10
N TYR A 347 -52.28 7.47 -56.50
CA TYR A 347 -51.77 6.11 -56.44
C TYR A 347 -52.66 5.21 -55.57
N GLY A 348 -52.73 3.92 -55.95
CA GLY A 348 -53.28 2.86 -55.10
C GLY A 348 -52.21 2.25 -54.17
N ASN A 349 -52.47 1.06 -53.64
CA ASN A 349 -51.55 0.35 -52.74
C ASN A 349 -50.47 -0.48 -53.46
N GLU A 350 -50.49 -0.53 -54.80
CA GLU A 350 -49.45 -1.21 -55.58
C GLU A 350 -48.23 -0.30 -55.71
N GLU A 351 -47.03 -0.89 -55.62
CA GLU A 351 -45.75 -0.21 -55.71
C GLU A 351 -45.09 -0.46 -57.08
N ASP A 352 -44.32 0.50 -57.57
CA ASP A 352 -43.46 0.36 -58.76
C ASP A 352 -42.32 -0.64 -58.47
N TYR A 353 -42.17 -1.69 -59.27
CA TYR A 353 -40.98 -2.57 -59.23
C TYR A 353 -39.76 -1.92 -59.86
N TYR A 354 -39.98 -0.94 -60.73
CA TYR A 354 -38.95 -0.07 -61.29
C TYR A 354 -39.55 1.32 -61.53
N GLN A 355 -38.69 2.34 -61.53
CA GLN A 355 -39.09 3.74 -61.62
C GLN A 355 -40.03 3.97 -62.82
N GLY A 356 -41.28 4.38 -62.55
CA GLY A 356 -42.25 4.74 -63.58
C GLY A 356 -43.09 3.58 -64.13
N GLU A 357 -43.03 2.39 -63.55
CA GLU A 357 -43.76 1.21 -64.04
C GLU A 357 -45.29 1.43 -64.13
N ILE A 358 -45.92 1.89 -63.04
CA ILE A 358 -47.37 2.13 -63.01
C ILE A 358 -47.75 3.22 -64.02
N LEU A 359 -46.89 4.23 -64.19
CA LEU A 359 -47.10 5.28 -65.18
C LEU A 359 -47.11 4.72 -66.61
N GLU A 360 -46.20 3.79 -66.95
CA GLU A 360 -46.17 3.15 -68.26
C GLU A 360 -47.44 2.34 -68.54
N PHE A 361 -47.97 1.61 -67.55
CA PHE A 361 -49.25 0.90 -67.70
C PHE A 361 -50.42 1.85 -68.00
N VAL A 362 -50.52 2.95 -67.25
CA VAL A 362 -51.59 3.94 -67.44
C VAL A 362 -51.46 4.60 -68.82
N ARG A 363 -50.25 5.01 -69.21
CA ARG A 363 -50.01 5.61 -70.54
C ARG A 363 -50.34 4.63 -71.67
N SER A 364 -49.93 3.37 -71.55
CA SER A 364 -50.24 2.31 -72.52
C SER A 364 -51.75 2.16 -72.73
N ALA A 365 -52.52 2.12 -71.63
CA ALA A 365 -53.98 2.03 -71.70
C ALA A 365 -54.64 3.26 -72.36
N LEU A 366 -54.14 4.47 -72.06
CA LEU A 366 -54.63 5.71 -72.68
C LEU A 366 -54.27 5.78 -74.17
N ALA A 367 -53.06 5.37 -74.55
CA ALA A 367 -52.60 5.32 -75.93
C ALA A 367 -53.39 4.29 -76.77
N GLU A 368 -53.63 3.09 -76.22
CA GLU A 368 -54.46 2.06 -76.89
C GLU A 368 -55.90 2.56 -77.11
N LYS A 369 -56.45 3.31 -76.14
CA LYS A 369 -57.76 3.93 -76.29
C LYS A 369 -57.77 5.00 -77.37
N LEU A 370 -56.73 5.85 -77.42
CA LEU A 370 -56.56 6.89 -78.43
C LEU A 370 -56.48 6.29 -79.84
N ASP A 371 -55.70 5.22 -80.04
CA ASP A 371 -55.53 4.54 -81.32
C ASP A 371 -56.81 3.90 -81.88
N ARG A 372 -57.74 3.49 -80.99
CA ARG A 372 -59.02 2.88 -81.35
C ARG A 372 -60.11 3.88 -81.75
N LEU A 373 -59.89 5.18 -81.57
CA LEU A 373 -60.88 6.21 -81.90
C LEU A 373 -61.01 6.39 -83.44
N PRO A 374 -62.21 6.74 -83.95
CA PRO A 374 -62.40 7.06 -85.36
C PRO A 374 -61.47 8.19 -85.82
N LYS A 375 -60.77 7.98 -86.94
CA LYS A 375 -59.88 8.99 -87.54
C LYS A 375 -60.70 9.91 -88.46
N GLU A 376 -61.51 10.77 -87.87
CA GLU A 376 -62.27 11.80 -88.60
C GLU A 376 -61.40 13.04 -88.82
N LYS A 377 -61.16 13.42 -90.08
CA LYS A 377 -60.29 14.57 -90.42
C LYS A 377 -60.97 15.93 -90.29
N ASP A 378 -62.30 15.98 -90.44
CA ASP A 378 -63.05 17.24 -90.54
C ASP A 378 -63.77 17.64 -89.23
N ASN A 379 -63.79 16.76 -88.22
CA ASN A 379 -64.40 17.03 -86.90
C ASN A 379 -63.61 16.33 -85.76
N PRO A 380 -62.69 17.02 -85.06
CA PRO A 380 -61.84 16.40 -84.06
C PRO A 380 -62.63 15.97 -82.81
N LEU A 381 -62.28 14.82 -82.26
CA LEU A 381 -62.90 14.26 -81.06
C LEU A 381 -62.24 14.86 -79.81
N ARG A 382 -63.02 15.51 -78.93
CA ARG A 382 -62.52 16.03 -77.65
C ARG A 382 -61.81 14.97 -76.80
N SER A 383 -62.26 13.72 -76.86
CA SER A 383 -61.59 12.61 -76.17
C SER A 383 -60.21 12.30 -76.74
N ALA A 384 -59.99 12.49 -78.04
CA ALA A 384 -58.67 12.34 -78.65
C ALA A 384 -57.72 13.45 -78.18
N ASP A 385 -58.18 14.70 -78.17
CA ASP A 385 -57.37 15.85 -77.73
C ASP A 385 -56.94 15.71 -76.27
N VAL A 386 -57.86 15.35 -75.36
CA VAL A 386 -57.56 15.20 -73.93
C VAL A 386 -56.57 14.05 -73.68
N LEU A 387 -56.76 12.90 -74.34
CA LEU A 387 -55.85 11.77 -74.19
C LEU A 387 -54.45 12.10 -74.75
N GLN A 388 -54.39 12.80 -75.89
CA GLN A 388 -53.13 13.23 -76.48
C GLN A 388 -52.39 14.23 -75.58
N ASP A 389 -53.10 15.18 -74.99
CA ASP A 389 -52.54 16.20 -74.10
C ASP A 389 -51.97 15.59 -72.80
N ILE A 390 -52.73 14.69 -72.18
CA ILE A 390 -52.26 13.93 -71.00
C ILE A 390 -51.03 13.09 -71.36
N LEU A 391 -51.02 12.42 -72.51
CA LEU A 391 -49.88 11.64 -72.96
C LEU A 391 -48.63 12.50 -73.24
N SER A 392 -48.79 13.72 -73.74
CA SER A 392 -47.67 14.65 -73.95
C SER A 392 -47.13 15.27 -72.67
N ALA A 393 -47.98 15.52 -71.68
CA ALA A 393 -47.57 16.11 -70.41
C ALA A 393 -46.83 15.12 -69.48
N ASN A 394 -46.95 13.81 -69.73
CA ASN A 394 -46.41 12.76 -68.87
C ASN A 394 -45.35 11.93 -69.62
N GLU A 395 -44.17 12.50 -69.91
CA GLU A 395 -43.07 11.77 -70.55
C GLU A 395 -42.56 10.59 -69.69
N CYS A 396 -42.13 9.50 -70.34
CA CYS A 396 -41.65 8.27 -69.68
C CYS A 396 -40.66 7.56 -70.62
N GLU A 397 -39.75 6.77 -70.06
CA GLU A 397 -38.59 6.19 -70.77
C GLU A 397 -38.91 4.94 -71.64
N GLU A 398 -40.18 4.58 -71.81
CA GLU A 398 -40.67 3.43 -72.60
C GLU A 398 -39.95 2.10 -72.28
N MET A 399 -39.64 1.87 -71.00
CA MET A 399 -38.87 0.73 -70.53
C MET A 399 -39.58 -0.61 -70.80
N GLN A 400 -40.92 -0.66 -70.72
CA GLN A 400 -41.71 -1.84 -71.05
C GLN A 400 -41.54 -2.26 -72.52
N ALA A 401 -41.55 -1.30 -73.45
CA ALA A 401 -41.41 -1.58 -74.88
C ALA A 401 -40.02 -2.12 -75.20
N GLN A 402 -38.98 -1.54 -74.60
CA GLN A 402 -37.59 -2.01 -74.73
C GLN A 402 -37.45 -3.44 -74.18
N ARG A 403 -37.93 -3.69 -72.95
CA ARG A 403 -37.88 -5.01 -72.32
C ARG A 403 -38.67 -6.07 -73.10
N GLN A 404 -39.84 -5.72 -73.66
CA GLN A 404 -40.59 -6.62 -74.54
C GLN A 404 -39.81 -6.96 -75.83
N ALA A 405 -39.15 -5.98 -76.44
CA ALA A 405 -38.37 -6.18 -77.66
C ALA A 405 -37.11 -7.04 -77.42
N GLU A 406 -36.44 -6.85 -76.28
CA GLU A 406 -35.31 -7.66 -75.85
C GLU A 406 -35.74 -9.09 -75.51
N LEU A 407 -36.83 -9.25 -74.75
CA LEU A 407 -37.38 -10.56 -74.40
C LEU A 407 -37.81 -11.35 -75.65
N LYS A 408 -38.48 -10.69 -76.61
CA LYS A 408 -38.87 -11.33 -77.88
C LYS A 408 -37.67 -11.77 -78.70
N ARG A 409 -36.59 -10.99 -78.72
CA ARG A 409 -35.34 -11.35 -79.39
C ARG A 409 -34.66 -12.53 -78.71
N ALA A 410 -34.53 -12.49 -77.39
CA ALA A 410 -33.86 -13.55 -76.62
C ALA A 410 -34.60 -14.89 -76.70
N LEU A 411 -35.94 -14.88 -76.71
CA LEU A 411 -36.76 -16.10 -76.75
C LEU A 411 -36.97 -16.67 -78.17
N LYS A 412 -36.59 -15.95 -79.23
CA LYS A 412 -36.81 -16.40 -80.61
C LYS A 412 -36.01 -17.68 -80.91
N GLY A 413 -36.72 -18.78 -81.24
CA GLY A 413 -36.10 -20.07 -81.52
C GLY A 413 -35.61 -20.83 -80.27
N TYR A 414 -36.08 -20.45 -79.09
CA TYR A 414 -35.78 -21.11 -77.81
C TYR A 414 -36.00 -22.63 -77.85
N ARG A 415 -34.98 -23.40 -77.42
CA ARG A 415 -35.06 -24.85 -77.17
C ARG A 415 -34.64 -25.24 -75.75
N THR A 416 -33.67 -24.54 -75.17
CA THR A 416 -33.16 -24.77 -73.81
C THR A 416 -32.75 -23.43 -73.18
N LEU A 417 -32.69 -23.37 -71.85
CA LEU A 417 -32.28 -22.17 -71.12
C LEU A 417 -30.77 -21.92 -71.29
N THR A 418 -30.41 -21.09 -72.27
CA THR A 418 -29.04 -20.62 -72.48
C THR A 418 -28.66 -19.54 -71.45
N PRO A 419 -27.36 -19.32 -71.20
CA PRO A 419 -26.89 -18.24 -70.33
C PRO A 419 -27.41 -16.85 -70.73
N ASP A 420 -27.52 -16.57 -72.03
CA ASP A 420 -28.01 -15.28 -72.53
C ASP A 420 -29.50 -15.06 -72.23
N ILE A 421 -30.32 -16.10 -72.41
CA ILE A 421 -31.76 -16.06 -72.06
C ILE A 421 -31.93 -15.91 -70.56
N ARG A 422 -31.12 -16.62 -69.76
CA ARG A 422 -31.13 -16.50 -68.31
C ARG A 422 -30.79 -15.08 -67.86
N ARG A 423 -29.73 -14.48 -68.42
CA ARG A 423 -29.32 -13.11 -68.09
C ARG A 423 -30.42 -12.11 -68.44
N THR A 424 -30.97 -12.21 -69.66
CA THR A 424 -32.06 -11.33 -70.12
C THR A 424 -33.28 -11.40 -69.20
N LEU A 425 -33.67 -12.61 -68.78
CA LEU A 425 -34.79 -12.79 -67.85
C LEU A 425 -34.51 -12.16 -66.47
N ILE A 426 -33.30 -12.31 -65.94
CA ILE A 426 -32.90 -11.71 -64.65
C ILE A 426 -32.85 -10.18 -64.75
N ASP A 427 -32.26 -9.63 -65.81
CA ASP A 427 -32.14 -8.19 -66.03
C ASP A 427 -33.52 -7.51 -66.16
N ILE A 428 -34.52 -8.23 -66.69
CA ILE A 428 -35.92 -7.79 -66.78
C ILE A 428 -36.68 -7.92 -65.44
N GLY A 429 -36.09 -8.60 -64.44
CA GLY A 429 -36.64 -8.73 -63.09
C GLY A 429 -37.25 -10.10 -62.76
N PHE A 430 -37.02 -11.13 -63.58
CA PHE A 430 -37.47 -12.49 -63.26
C PHE A 430 -36.46 -13.27 -62.42
N LYS A 431 -36.96 -13.90 -61.36
CA LYS A 431 -36.26 -14.97 -60.66
C LYS A 431 -36.61 -16.33 -61.26
N ILE A 432 -35.58 -17.10 -61.58
CA ILE A 432 -35.73 -18.44 -62.18
C ILE A 432 -35.51 -19.49 -61.09
N THR A 433 -36.56 -20.25 -60.79
CA THR A 433 -36.47 -21.45 -59.95
C THR A 433 -36.73 -22.69 -60.79
N SER A 434 -36.11 -23.81 -60.46
CA SER A 434 -36.27 -25.05 -61.23
C SER A 434 -37.16 -26.01 -60.47
N ASP A 435 -38.34 -26.32 -61.00
CA ASP A 435 -39.29 -27.25 -60.39
C ASP A 435 -39.71 -28.33 -61.40
N GLY A 436 -39.26 -29.57 -61.14
CA GLY A 436 -39.56 -30.71 -62.01
C GLY A 436 -39.08 -30.53 -63.47
N LYS A 437 -39.98 -30.72 -64.44
CA LYS A 437 -39.71 -30.65 -65.89
C LYS A 437 -39.73 -29.21 -66.45
N HIS A 438 -40.09 -28.22 -65.64
CA HIS A 438 -40.21 -26.82 -66.03
C HIS A 438 -39.33 -25.92 -65.13
N HIS A 439 -39.02 -24.72 -65.61
CA HIS A 439 -38.52 -23.60 -64.85
C HIS A 439 -39.71 -22.70 -64.48
N LYS A 440 -39.81 -22.29 -63.21
CA LYS A 440 -40.77 -21.28 -62.74
C LYS A 440 -40.08 -19.91 -62.76
N LEU A 441 -40.62 -19.00 -63.57
CA LEU A 441 -40.23 -17.60 -63.64
C LEU A 441 -41.16 -16.79 -62.73
N THR A 442 -40.61 -16.04 -61.79
CA THR A 442 -41.37 -15.20 -60.85
C THR A 442 -40.93 -13.75 -61.01
N TYR A 443 -41.85 -12.84 -61.31
CA TYR A 443 -41.52 -11.42 -61.52
C TYR A 443 -41.32 -10.71 -60.18
N TYR A 444 -40.15 -10.09 -59.97
CA TYR A 444 -39.74 -9.37 -58.74
C TYR A 444 -40.11 -10.10 -57.43
N ASP A 445 -39.95 -11.42 -57.41
CA ASP A 445 -40.28 -12.28 -56.25
C ASP A 445 -41.76 -12.25 -55.81
N ASN A 446 -42.68 -11.73 -56.63
CA ASN A 446 -44.10 -11.73 -56.36
C ASN A 446 -44.79 -12.97 -56.97
N ASP A 447 -45.24 -13.89 -56.11
CA ASP A 447 -45.89 -15.14 -56.53
C ASP A 447 -47.19 -14.94 -57.31
N ARG A 448 -47.79 -13.74 -57.31
CA ARG A 448 -48.95 -13.40 -58.17
C ARG A 448 -48.59 -13.47 -59.66
N TYR A 449 -47.35 -13.17 -60.02
CA TYR A 449 -46.89 -13.04 -61.41
C TYR A 449 -45.86 -14.10 -61.75
N THR A 450 -46.36 -15.32 -61.99
CA THR A 450 -45.52 -16.48 -62.30
C THR A 450 -45.79 -17.04 -63.69
N VAL A 451 -44.75 -17.50 -64.39
CA VAL A 451 -44.84 -18.12 -65.72
C VAL A 451 -44.00 -19.40 -65.75
N THR A 452 -44.48 -20.46 -66.38
CA THR A 452 -43.76 -21.73 -66.53
C THR A 452 -43.04 -21.82 -67.87
N MET A 453 -41.74 -22.08 -67.85
CA MET A 453 -40.89 -22.27 -69.03
C MET A 453 -40.40 -23.73 -69.10
N ALA A 454 -40.55 -24.42 -70.24
CA ALA A 454 -40.07 -25.81 -70.36
C ALA A 454 -38.54 -25.91 -70.32
N LYS A 455 -37.96 -26.92 -69.66
CA LYS A 455 -36.49 -27.12 -69.63
C LYS A 455 -35.88 -27.49 -70.99
N SER A 456 -36.64 -28.22 -71.81
CA SER A 456 -36.29 -28.56 -73.20
C SER A 456 -37.54 -28.51 -74.07
N GLY A 457 -37.55 -27.66 -75.10
CA GLY A 457 -38.60 -27.55 -76.10
C GLY A 457 -38.20 -28.22 -77.42
N SER A 458 -39.05 -29.11 -77.94
CA SER A 458 -38.92 -29.67 -79.29
C SER A 458 -39.68 -28.87 -80.36
N ASP A 459 -40.64 -28.03 -79.92
CA ASP A 459 -41.46 -27.19 -80.80
C ASP A 459 -40.73 -25.88 -81.15
N TRP A 460 -40.66 -25.58 -82.44
CA TRP A 460 -40.03 -24.37 -82.96
C TRP A 460 -40.79 -23.08 -82.57
N ARG A 461 -42.07 -23.19 -82.20
CA ARG A 461 -42.90 -22.08 -81.68
C ARG A 461 -42.84 -21.89 -80.16
N GLY A 462 -42.10 -22.75 -79.43
CA GLY A 462 -42.06 -22.73 -77.97
C GLY A 462 -41.64 -21.38 -77.38
N GLY A 463 -40.68 -20.69 -78.01
CA GLY A 463 -40.23 -19.36 -77.61
C GLY A 463 -41.26 -18.25 -77.81
N ASP A 464 -41.95 -18.24 -78.96
CA ASP A 464 -42.99 -17.24 -79.25
C ASP A 464 -44.21 -17.40 -78.33
N ASN A 465 -44.54 -18.65 -77.99
CA ASN A 465 -45.60 -18.96 -77.03
C ASN A 465 -45.25 -18.48 -75.61
N LEU A 466 -44.01 -18.71 -75.16
CA LEU A 466 -43.54 -18.24 -73.86
C LEU A 466 -43.50 -16.71 -73.78
N PHE A 467 -43.01 -16.05 -74.84
CA PHE A 467 -43.04 -14.59 -74.93
C PHE A 467 -44.47 -14.05 -74.83
N SER A 468 -45.42 -14.67 -75.54
CA SER A 468 -46.83 -14.26 -75.50
C SER A 468 -47.45 -14.43 -74.12
N GLU A 469 -47.10 -15.50 -73.40
CA GLU A 469 -47.56 -15.74 -72.04
C GLU A 469 -46.95 -14.75 -71.03
N ILE A 470 -45.65 -14.45 -71.14
CA ILE A 470 -44.99 -13.42 -70.31
C ILE A 470 -45.62 -12.06 -70.57
N LYS A 471 -45.79 -11.70 -71.84
CA LYS A 471 -46.45 -10.46 -72.23
C LYS A 471 -47.80 -10.38 -71.53
N LYS A 472 -48.69 -11.35 -71.74
CA LYS A 472 -50.03 -11.36 -71.16
C LYS A 472 -50.08 -11.23 -69.62
N ARG A 473 -49.10 -11.76 -68.88
CA ARG A 473 -49.14 -11.79 -67.40
C ARG A 473 -48.43 -10.61 -66.74
N VAL A 474 -47.50 -9.95 -67.44
CA VAL A 474 -46.60 -8.94 -66.88
C VAL A 474 -46.71 -7.59 -67.58
N TYR A 475 -47.16 -7.54 -68.83
CA TYR A 475 -47.26 -6.32 -69.65
C TYR A 475 -48.65 -6.15 -70.25
#